data_AF-W9HJX5-F1
#
_entry.id   AF-W9HJX5-F1
#
_cell.length_a   1.000
_cell.length_b   1.000
_cell.length_c   1.000
_cell.angle_alpha   90.00
_cell.angle_beta   90.00
_cell.angle_gamma   90.00
#
_symmetry.space_group_name_H-M   'P 1'
#
loop_
_entity.id
_entity.type
_entity.pdbx_description
1 polymer ?
#
loop_
_entity_poly.entity_id
_entity_poly.type
_entity_poly.pdbx_seq_one_letter_code
_entity_poly.pdbx_strand_id
1 'polypeptide(L)'
;MTDQQLRDTPTATATSSPSFLTDSPPAAAPAAPSSPAPQAELIPAEDPEDTSDIDRYEIDSALGSDAASFMYPDSVTASILEYRTIQGRTYHSDRYASEYVMPNDEQQLQSVDISHHYLTMLLDNNLFLAPIPPHVQRVLDVGTGSGIWAIDFADAYPSAQVIGSDLSPTQPEWVPPNVHFEIADATLTWPWKDNYFDFIHIRYLFGSVQDWPALFQEAYRCCAPGGWVQSCEADIHFYSDDGTTDSEPALQKWADLYDRGGAETGRTFFLQQEALQERSITEAGFTDVRIFDYKLPVGGWTNNRKLSELGEYVRLTLENDLEGYTLYLWHNVLNWPREEYPQFLAAMRKVIGNRRVHGYMMVRYVYARKP
;
A
#
# COMPACT_ATOMS: atom_id res chain seq x y z
N MET A 1 56.68 19.67 22.01
CA MET A 1 56.67 20.65 23.11
C MET A 1 55.34 21.38 23.05
N THR A 2 54.40 21.30 23.97
CA THR A 2 54.24 20.64 25.28
C THR A 2 52.74 20.90 25.58
N ASP A 3 51.88 19.90 25.75
CA ASP A 3 51.69 19.05 26.94
C ASP A 3 50.95 19.77 28.09
N GLN A 4 49.82 19.14 28.50
CA GLN A 4 49.23 19.08 29.86
C GLN A 4 48.65 20.37 30.52
N GLN A 5 47.61 20.35 31.37
CA GLN A 5 47.01 19.37 32.31
C GLN A 5 45.56 19.86 32.61
N LEU A 6 44.46 19.09 32.65
CA LEU A 6 44.00 17.99 33.53
C LEU A 6 43.79 18.37 35.02
N ARG A 7 42.58 18.05 35.53
CA ARG A 7 42.14 17.65 36.92
C ARG A 7 40.90 18.43 37.43
N ASP A 8 39.88 17.87 38.10
CA ASP A 8 39.77 16.65 38.93
C ASP A 8 38.34 16.06 38.96
N THR A 9 38.26 14.74 39.15
CA THR A 9 37.13 13.96 39.64
C THR A 9 37.34 13.67 41.14
N PRO A 10 36.30 13.22 41.89
CA PRO A 10 36.56 12.18 42.89
C PRO A 10 35.67 10.93 42.73
N THR A 11 36.36 9.81 42.87
CA THR A 11 35.94 8.41 42.88
C THR A 11 35.41 7.97 44.26
N ALA A 12 34.53 6.97 44.30
CA ALA A 12 34.49 6.00 45.39
C ALA A 12 34.18 4.57 44.87
N THR A 13 35.13 3.67 45.14
CA THR A 13 35.22 2.20 44.93
C THR A 13 34.32 1.43 45.91
N ALA A 14 33.52 0.43 45.50
CA ALA A 14 33.80 -1.00 45.23
C ALA A 14 33.70 -1.95 46.45
N THR A 15 32.89 -3.03 46.32
CA THR A 15 33.02 -4.40 46.94
C THR A 15 31.80 -5.26 46.54
N SER A 16 31.94 -6.26 45.67
CA SER A 16 32.15 -7.72 45.91
C SER A 16 30.88 -8.56 46.20
N SER A 17 30.62 -9.54 45.33
CA SER A 17 29.59 -10.60 45.35
C SER A 17 29.67 -11.56 46.56
N PRO A 18 28.63 -12.40 46.83
CA PRO A 18 28.58 -13.74 46.22
C PRO A 18 27.17 -14.30 45.88
N SER A 19 27.21 -15.38 45.10
CA SER A 19 26.17 -16.21 44.48
C SER A 19 25.17 -16.89 45.43
N PHE A 20 23.94 -17.14 44.94
CA PHE A 20 23.14 -18.32 45.29
C PHE A 20 22.32 -18.84 44.09
N LEU A 21 22.37 -20.17 43.93
CA LEU A 21 21.67 -21.04 42.96
C LEU A 21 20.19 -21.29 43.35
N THR A 22 19.53 -22.12 42.53
CA THR A 22 18.21 -22.81 42.68
C THR A 22 17.03 -22.02 42.12
N ASP A 23 16.07 -22.55 41.35
CA ASP A 23 15.83 -23.85 40.71
C ASP A 23 14.74 -23.61 39.65
N SER A 24 14.74 -24.29 38.50
CA SER A 24 13.72 -24.14 37.45
C SER A 24 12.72 -25.31 37.48
N PRO A 25 11.39 -25.09 37.41
CA PRO A 25 10.43 -26.16 37.14
C PRO A 25 10.17 -26.33 35.62
N PRO A 26 9.77 -27.53 35.18
CA PRO A 26 9.83 -27.97 33.78
C PRO A 26 8.63 -27.54 32.93
N ALA A 27 8.87 -27.55 31.61
CA ALA A 27 7.95 -27.22 30.53
C ALA A 27 6.72 -28.15 30.46
N ALA A 28 5.55 -27.56 30.17
CA ALA A 28 4.33 -28.27 29.82
C ALA A 28 4.14 -28.30 28.28
N ALA A 29 3.76 -29.47 27.77
CA ALA A 29 3.55 -29.77 26.35
C ALA A 29 2.30 -29.07 25.76
N PRO A 30 2.22 -28.86 24.42
CA PRO A 30 1.11 -28.15 23.79
C PRO A 30 -0.13 -29.04 23.67
N ALA A 31 -1.32 -28.44 23.89
CA ALA A 31 -2.61 -29.08 23.69
C ALA A 31 -3.00 -29.09 22.19
N ALA A 32 -3.65 -30.19 21.76
CA ALA A 32 -4.13 -30.43 20.40
C ALA A 32 -5.34 -29.53 20.02
N PRO A 33 -5.59 -29.28 18.72
CA PRO A 33 -6.64 -28.36 18.27
C PRO A 33 -8.04 -28.96 18.42
N SER A 34 -8.99 -28.15 18.89
CA SER A 34 -10.42 -28.47 18.97
C SER A 34 -11.11 -28.28 17.61
N SER A 35 -11.91 -29.27 17.21
CA SER A 35 -12.73 -29.29 15.99
C SER A 35 -13.76 -28.13 15.91
N PRO A 36 -14.16 -27.70 14.70
CA PRO A 36 -15.09 -26.59 14.52
C PRO A 36 -16.55 -26.96 14.85
N ALA A 37 -17.30 -25.96 15.31
CA ALA A 37 -18.73 -26.04 15.62
C ALA A 37 -19.60 -26.14 14.35
N PRO A 38 -20.81 -26.73 14.42
CA PRO A 38 -21.64 -26.99 13.25
C PRO A 38 -22.26 -25.71 12.67
N GLN A 39 -22.19 -25.57 11.34
CA GLN A 39 -22.88 -24.53 10.57
C GLN A 39 -24.40 -24.75 10.59
N ALA A 40 -25.16 -23.66 10.71
CA ALA A 40 -26.62 -23.67 10.57
C ALA A 40 -27.03 -23.85 9.10
N GLU A 41 -28.02 -24.71 8.84
CA GLU A 41 -28.60 -24.96 7.52
C GLU A 41 -29.32 -23.72 6.96
N LEU A 42 -29.03 -23.38 5.70
CA LEU A 42 -29.70 -22.31 4.95
C LEU A 42 -30.98 -22.85 4.28
N ILE A 43 -32.11 -22.19 4.52
CA ILE A 43 -33.37 -22.39 3.80
C ILE A 43 -33.39 -21.43 2.61
N PRO A 44 -33.64 -21.87 1.36
CA PRO A 44 -33.74 -20.97 0.21
C PRO A 44 -35.10 -20.28 0.19
N ALA A 45 -35.12 -18.97 -0.04
CA ALA A 45 -36.33 -18.23 -0.39
C ALA A 45 -36.27 -17.81 -1.87
N GLU A 46 -37.45 -17.86 -2.50
CA GLU A 46 -37.73 -17.78 -3.93
C GLU A 46 -37.51 -16.37 -4.54
N ASP A 47 -37.21 -16.36 -5.84
CA ASP A 47 -37.04 -15.17 -6.70
C ASP A 47 -38.39 -14.47 -7.02
N PRO A 48 -38.36 -13.22 -7.56
CA PRO A 48 -39.13 -12.10 -7.01
C PRO A 48 -40.32 -11.67 -7.86
N GLU A 49 -41.31 -11.04 -7.22
CA GLU A 49 -42.17 -10.06 -7.88
C GLU A 49 -41.98 -8.69 -7.21
N ASP A 50 -41.45 -7.77 -8.01
CA ASP A 50 -41.79 -6.34 -8.13
C ASP A 50 -42.43 -5.66 -6.90
N THR A 51 -41.75 -4.67 -6.33
CA THR A 51 -42.31 -3.30 -6.21
C THR A 51 -41.29 -2.29 -5.68
N SER A 52 -41.31 -1.14 -6.33
CA SER A 52 -40.78 0.17 -5.96
C SER A 52 -40.85 0.51 -4.47
N ASP A 53 -39.73 1.01 -3.93
CA ASP A 53 -39.61 2.22 -3.09
C ASP A 53 -38.33 2.13 -2.24
N ILE A 54 -37.23 2.74 -2.70
CA ILE A 54 -36.02 2.94 -1.89
C ILE A 54 -36.08 4.34 -1.30
N ASP A 55 -36.93 4.50 -0.29
CA ASP A 55 -36.75 5.50 0.77
C ASP A 55 -36.35 4.73 2.03
N ARG A 56 -35.05 4.72 2.37
CA ARG A 56 -34.58 4.28 3.70
C ARG A 56 -33.19 4.84 4.02
N TYR A 57 -33.18 6.05 4.57
CA TYR A 57 -32.15 6.46 5.52
C TYR A 57 -32.85 6.88 6.82
N GLU A 58 -33.33 5.89 7.57
CA GLU A 58 -33.53 6.04 9.01
C GLU A 58 -32.55 5.09 9.70
N ILE A 59 -31.57 5.69 10.37
CA ILE A 59 -30.59 5.01 11.22
C ILE A 59 -31.34 4.66 12.51
N ASP A 60 -31.90 3.45 12.57
CA ASP A 60 -32.43 2.93 13.83
C ASP A 60 -31.29 2.22 14.57
N SER A 61 -30.75 2.93 15.56
CA SER A 61 -29.78 2.39 16.50
C SER A 61 -30.48 1.41 17.44
N ALA A 62 -30.34 0.11 17.16
CA ALA A 62 -30.64 -0.96 18.11
C ALA A 62 -29.46 -1.94 18.16
N LEU A 63 -28.85 -1.98 19.34
CA LEU A 63 -27.72 -2.81 19.75
C LEU A 63 -27.83 -4.28 19.32
N GLY A 64 -26.78 -4.82 18.68
CA GLY A 64 -26.58 -6.26 18.53
C GLY A 64 -25.49 -6.68 17.53
N SER A 65 -24.33 -7.05 18.07
CA SER A 65 -23.13 -7.69 17.48
C SER A 65 -22.23 -6.87 16.55
N ASP A 66 -21.00 -6.67 17.05
CA ASP A 66 -19.80 -6.25 16.33
C ASP A 66 -19.53 -7.12 15.09
N ALA A 67 -19.23 -6.44 13.97
CA ALA A 67 -18.58 -6.89 12.72
C ALA A 67 -19.37 -6.46 11.46
N ALA A 68 -19.10 -5.25 10.98
CA ALA A 68 -19.34 -4.90 9.58
C ALA A 68 -18.23 -3.94 9.11
N SER A 69 -16.98 -4.42 9.11
CA SER A 69 -15.86 -3.72 8.43
C SER A 69 -16.08 -3.65 6.90
N PHE A 70 -16.93 -4.54 6.37
CA PHE A 70 -17.24 -4.63 4.95
C PHE A 70 -18.72 -4.31 4.69
N MET A 71 -18.97 -3.29 3.88
CA MET A 71 -20.29 -3.07 3.30
C MET A 71 -20.29 -3.69 1.90
N TYR A 72 -20.97 -4.83 1.80
CA TYR A 72 -21.12 -5.54 0.54
C TYR A 72 -22.38 -5.02 -0.17
N PRO A 73 -22.32 -4.60 -1.45
CA PRO A 73 -23.54 -4.47 -2.24
C PRO A 73 -24.24 -5.85 -2.29
N ASP A 74 -25.58 -5.88 -2.33
CA ASP A 74 -26.46 -7.08 -2.21
C ASP A 74 -26.19 -8.26 -3.18
N SER A 75 -25.09 -8.22 -3.95
CA SER A 75 -24.66 -9.18 -4.98
C SER A 75 -23.23 -9.73 -4.74
N VAL A 76 -22.78 -9.85 -3.49
CA VAL A 76 -21.55 -10.61 -3.20
C VAL A 76 -21.84 -12.10 -3.25
N THR A 77 -21.65 -12.67 -4.45
CA THR A 77 -21.52 -14.11 -4.63
C THR A 77 -20.24 -14.60 -3.97
N ALA A 78 -20.25 -15.81 -3.40
CA ALA A 78 -19.09 -16.45 -2.77
C ALA A 78 -17.81 -16.43 -3.64
N SER A 79 -17.97 -16.34 -4.97
CA SER A 79 -16.89 -16.20 -5.96
C SER A 79 -16.02 -14.95 -5.83
N ILE A 80 -16.47 -13.88 -5.15
CA ILE A 80 -15.63 -12.69 -4.90
C ILE A 80 -14.49 -13.01 -3.92
N LEU A 81 -14.74 -13.90 -2.97
CA LEU A 81 -13.77 -14.32 -1.95
C LEU A 81 -12.82 -15.39 -2.48
N GLU A 82 -13.06 -15.90 -3.69
CA GLU A 82 -12.21 -16.90 -4.34
C GLU A 82 -11.02 -16.23 -5.02
N TYR A 83 -9.91 -16.12 -4.26
CA TYR A 83 -8.64 -15.66 -4.80
C TYR A 83 -8.08 -16.63 -5.84
N ARG A 84 -7.45 -16.06 -6.88
CA ARG A 84 -6.66 -16.85 -7.83
C ARG A 84 -5.36 -17.26 -7.16
N THR A 85 -4.96 -18.51 -7.31
CA THR A 85 -3.64 -18.97 -6.86
C THR A 85 -2.74 -19.20 -8.07
N ILE A 86 -1.66 -18.43 -8.18
CA ILE A 86 -0.69 -18.55 -9.28
C ILE A 86 0.67 -18.79 -8.64
N GLN A 87 1.26 -19.96 -8.91
CA GLN A 87 2.58 -20.35 -8.42
C GLN A 87 2.73 -20.24 -6.90
N GLY A 88 1.65 -20.53 -6.15
CA GLY A 88 1.63 -20.51 -4.68
C GLY A 88 1.36 -19.13 -4.05
N ARG A 89 1.17 -18.09 -4.87
CA ARG A 89 0.80 -16.73 -4.43
C ARG A 89 -0.68 -16.47 -4.73
N THR A 90 -1.36 -15.69 -3.90
CA THR A 90 -2.76 -15.32 -4.14
C THR A 90 -2.88 -13.98 -4.85
N TYR A 91 -3.88 -13.83 -5.71
CA TYR A 91 -4.20 -12.62 -6.48
C TYR A 91 -5.71 -12.36 -6.45
N HIS A 92 -6.13 -11.17 -6.88
CA HIS A 92 -7.53 -10.76 -6.94
C HIS A 92 -8.38 -11.73 -7.79
N SER A 93 -9.68 -11.80 -7.50
CA SER A 93 -10.60 -12.75 -8.16
C SER A 93 -10.75 -12.50 -9.67
N ASP A 94 -11.20 -13.51 -10.42
CA ASP A 94 -11.51 -13.44 -11.86
C ASP A 94 -12.76 -12.60 -12.18
N ARG A 95 -13.48 -12.08 -11.17
CA ARG A 95 -14.70 -11.29 -11.39
C ARG A 95 -14.41 -9.98 -12.14
N TYR A 96 -13.25 -9.39 -11.91
CA TYR A 96 -12.82 -8.19 -12.61
C TYR A 96 -11.93 -8.57 -13.80
N ALA A 97 -12.18 -7.93 -14.95
CA ALA A 97 -11.34 -8.08 -16.13
C ALA A 97 -9.95 -7.44 -15.94
N SER A 98 -9.80 -6.57 -14.94
CA SER A 98 -8.52 -5.99 -14.56
C SER A 98 -7.57 -7.09 -14.10
N GLU A 99 -6.34 -7.08 -14.61
CA GLU A 99 -5.27 -7.99 -14.19
C GLU A 99 -4.20 -7.18 -13.47
N TYR A 100 -4.34 -7.09 -12.14
CA TYR A 100 -3.27 -6.59 -11.28
C TYR A 100 -2.18 -7.65 -11.12
N VAL A 101 -0.93 -7.24 -11.27
CA VAL A 101 0.22 -8.16 -11.38
C VAL A 101 0.89 -8.45 -10.03
N MET A 102 0.52 -7.74 -8.96
CA MET A 102 1.07 -7.98 -7.63
C MET A 102 0.13 -8.89 -6.83
N PRO A 103 0.69 -9.79 -6.00
CA PRO A 103 -0.11 -10.67 -5.16
C PRO A 103 -0.84 -9.91 -4.04
N ASN A 104 -1.73 -10.60 -3.33
CA ASN A 104 -2.52 -10.08 -2.22
C ASN A 104 -2.41 -10.96 -0.95
N ASP A 105 -1.43 -11.86 -0.90
CA ASP A 105 -1.14 -12.69 0.27
C ASP A 105 -0.44 -11.91 1.39
N GLU A 106 -0.35 -12.52 2.57
CA GLU A 106 0.21 -11.93 3.80
C GLU A 106 1.62 -11.36 3.59
N GLN A 107 2.46 -12.04 2.81
CA GLN A 107 3.82 -11.58 2.55
C GLN A 107 3.84 -10.25 1.78
N GLN A 108 2.95 -10.09 0.79
CA GLN A 108 2.84 -8.84 0.04
C GLN A 108 2.21 -7.73 0.88
N LEU A 109 1.19 -8.04 1.68
CA LEU A 109 0.56 -7.08 2.59
C LEU A 109 1.55 -6.53 3.62
N GLN A 110 2.45 -7.37 4.15
CA GLN A 110 3.55 -6.89 5.01
C GLN A 110 4.44 -5.86 4.29
N SER A 111 4.74 -6.06 3.00
CA SER A 111 5.50 -5.09 2.22
C SER A 111 4.74 -3.77 2.00
N VAL A 112 3.42 -3.83 1.84
CA VAL A 112 2.53 -2.66 1.76
C VAL A 112 2.55 -1.88 3.08
N ASP A 113 2.49 -2.56 4.22
CA ASP A 113 2.54 -1.91 5.54
C ASP A 113 3.90 -1.27 5.83
N ILE A 114 5.00 -1.94 5.47
CA ILE A 114 6.34 -1.34 5.56
C ILE A 114 6.43 -0.12 4.63
N SER A 115 5.78 -0.18 3.46
CA SER A 115 5.73 0.95 2.54
C SER A 115 4.98 2.15 3.09
N HIS A 116 3.84 1.89 3.73
CA HIS A 116 3.10 2.91 4.44
C HIS A 116 3.99 3.58 5.50
N HIS A 117 4.72 2.80 6.30
CA HIS A 117 5.62 3.33 7.32
C HIS A 117 6.69 4.27 6.75
N TYR A 118 7.45 3.84 5.73
CA TYR A 118 8.54 4.67 5.20
C TYR A 118 8.03 5.93 4.48
N LEU A 119 6.83 5.89 3.89
CA LEU A 119 6.21 7.08 3.28
C LEU A 119 5.71 8.06 4.33
N THR A 120 5.14 7.58 5.43
CA THR A 120 4.77 8.43 6.56
C THR A 120 6.03 9.07 7.18
N MET A 121 7.13 8.32 7.30
CA MET A 121 8.44 8.88 7.70
C MET A 121 8.91 9.94 6.71
N LEU A 122 8.80 9.70 5.39
CA LEU A 122 9.19 10.67 4.36
C LEU A 122 8.53 12.02 4.60
N LEU A 123 7.22 12.00 4.90
CA LEU A 123 6.39 13.18 5.13
C LEU A 123 6.40 13.71 6.57
N ASP A 124 7.42 13.38 7.36
CA ASP A 124 7.57 13.85 8.75
C ASP A 124 6.37 13.46 9.64
N ASN A 125 5.95 12.19 9.53
CA ASN A 125 4.81 11.59 10.22
C ASN A 125 3.44 12.16 9.83
N ASN A 126 3.34 12.76 8.64
CA ASN A 126 2.05 13.13 8.05
C ASN A 126 1.58 12.07 7.04
N LEU A 127 0.27 11.87 6.93
CA LEU A 127 -0.34 10.92 5.99
C LEU A 127 -0.49 11.46 4.57
N PHE A 128 -0.47 12.79 4.40
CA PHE A 128 -0.70 13.49 3.14
C PHE A 128 -0.11 14.90 3.16
N LEU A 129 -0.03 15.52 1.98
CA LEU A 129 0.47 16.88 1.73
C LEU A 129 -0.64 17.88 1.35
N ALA A 130 -1.77 17.39 0.82
CA ALA A 130 -2.90 18.24 0.42
C ALA A 130 -3.41 19.09 1.59
N PRO A 131 -3.67 20.39 1.41
CA PRO A 131 -4.12 21.28 2.49
C PRO A 131 -5.62 21.12 2.75
N ILE A 132 -6.04 19.94 3.20
CA ILE A 132 -7.43 19.64 3.49
C ILE A 132 -7.93 20.40 4.73
N PRO A 133 -9.22 20.79 4.80
CA PRO A 133 -9.78 21.43 5.98
C PRO A 133 -9.75 20.49 7.21
N PRO A 134 -9.58 21.01 8.44
CA PRO A 134 -9.59 20.18 9.67
C PRO A 134 -10.91 19.44 9.92
N HIS A 135 -12.00 19.88 9.28
CA HIS A 135 -13.35 19.33 9.42
C HIS A 135 -13.79 18.52 8.20
N VAL A 136 -12.85 17.91 7.47
CA VAL A 136 -13.13 16.94 6.40
C VAL A 136 -14.15 15.90 6.89
N GLN A 137 -15.17 15.59 6.08
CA GLN A 137 -16.26 14.70 6.49
C GLN A 137 -16.27 13.39 5.72
N ARG A 138 -15.92 13.39 4.42
CA ARG A 138 -16.00 12.22 3.55
C ARG A 138 -14.69 12.02 2.83
N VAL A 139 -14.04 10.89 3.07
CA VAL A 139 -12.73 10.57 2.52
C VAL A 139 -12.79 9.24 1.79
N LEU A 140 -12.17 9.18 0.61
CA LEU A 140 -12.00 7.95 -0.16
C LEU A 140 -10.51 7.63 -0.28
N ASP A 141 -10.14 6.40 0.04
CA ASP A 141 -8.82 5.83 -0.25
C ASP A 141 -8.97 4.79 -1.37
N VAL A 142 -8.43 5.08 -2.55
CA VAL A 142 -8.56 4.25 -3.75
C VAL A 142 -7.35 3.33 -3.88
N GLY A 143 -7.60 2.02 -3.99
CA GLY A 143 -6.54 1.02 -3.95
C GLY A 143 -5.96 0.90 -2.55
N THR A 144 -6.82 0.74 -1.54
CA THR A 144 -6.45 0.86 -0.13
C THR A 144 -5.49 -0.27 0.34
N GLY A 145 -5.38 -1.37 -0.40
CA GLY A 145 -4.46 -2.47 -0.08
C GLY A 145 -4.79 -3.10 1.26
N SER A 146 -3.87 -3.06 2.23
CA SER A 146 -4.13 -3.54 3.60
C SER A 146 -5.17 -2.71 4.37
N GLY A 147 -5.52 -1.52 3.87
CA GLY A 147 -6.40 -0.57 4.57
C GLY A 147 -5.66 0.34 5.55
N ILE A 148 -4.36 0.15 5.76
CA ILE A 148 -3.59 0.79 6.83
C ILE A 148 -3.66 2.33 6.79
N TRP A 149 -3.65 2.93 5.59
CA TRP A 149 -3.75 4.40 5.48
C TRP A 149 -5.14 4.91 5.80
N ALA A 150 -6.19 4.22 5.33
CA ALA A 150 -7.57 4.57 5.64
C ALA A 150 -7.83 4.47 7.15
N ILE A 151 -7.28 3.45 7.81
CA ILE A 151 -7.35 3.24 9.26
C ILE A 151 -6.63 4.38 10.00
N ASP A 152 -5.37 4.67 9.66
CA ASP A 152 -4.60 5.75 10.30
C ASP A 152 -5.25 7.12 10.08
N PHE A 153 -5.86 7.35 8.91
CA PHE A 153 -6.61 8.56 8.64
C PHE A 153 -7.88 8.63 9.52
N ALA A 154 -8.63 7.54 9.63
CA ALA A 154 -9.84 7.47 10.43
C ALA A 154 -9.58 7.74 11.91
N ASP A 155 -8.47 7.23 12.45
CA ASP A 155 -8.00 7.52 13.82
C ASP A 155 -7.64 8.99 14.02
N ALA A 156 -6.96 9.60 13.03
CA ALA A 156 -6.57 11.01 13.08
C ALA A 156 -7.75 11.97 12.92
N TYR A 157 -8.82 11.54 12.22
CA TYR A 157 -10.01 12.33 11.91
C TYR A 157 -11.29 11.59 12.34
N PRO A 158 -11.56 11.48 13.66
CA PRO A 158 -12.69 10.68 14.17
C PRO A 158 -14.08 11.20 13.78
N SER A 159 -14.18 12.44 13.28
CA SER A 159 -15.42 13.00 12.73
C SER A 159 -15.63 12.70 11.24
N ALA A 160 -14.61 12.24 10.53
CA ALA A 160 -14.69 11.91 9.12
C ALA A 160 -15.16 10.47 8.93
N GLN A 161 -15.94 10.22 7.88
CA GLN A 161 -16.24 8.89 7.36
C GLN A 161 -15.22 8.59 6.25
N VAL A 162 -14.52 7.46 6.40
CA VAL A 162 -13.49 7.00 5.47
C VAL A 162 -13.99 5.74 4.75
N ILE A 163 -13.88 5.73 3.44
CA ILE A 163 -14.13 4.56 2.60
C ILE A 163 -12.79 4.13 2.02
N GLY A 164 -12.35 2.91 2.30
CA GLY A 164 -11.25 2.28 1.58
C GLY A 164 -11.80 1.38 0.47
N SER A 165 -11.29 1.50 -0.74
CA SER A 165 -11.72 0.67 -1.88
C SER A 165 -10.58 -0.13 -2.46
N ASP A 166 -10.79 -1.43 -2.72
CA ASP A 166 -9.80 -2.30 -3.34
C ASP A 166 -10.44 -3.42 -4.16
N LEU A 167 -9.66 -4.04 -5.05
CA LEU A 167 -10.06 -5.25 -5.77
C LEU A 167 -10.13 -6.48 -4.86
N SER A 168 -9.36 -6.49 -3.77
CA SER A 168 -9.24 -7.63 -2.85
C SER A 168 -9.72 -7.26 -1.44
N PRO A 169 -10.59 -8.07 -0.81
CA PRO A 169 -10.97 -7.90 0.59
C PRO A 169 -9.90 -8.47 1.52
N THR A 170 -8.77 -7.77 1.63
CA THR A 170 -7.60 -8.14 2.45
C THR A 170 -7.49 -7.34 3.75
N GLN A 171 -8.46 -6.47 4.03
CA GLN A 171 -8.41 -5.53 5.14
C GLN A 171 -8.83 -6.21 6.46
N PRO A 172 -8.34 -5.72 7.62
CA PRO A 172 -8.65 -6.32 8.91
C PRO A 172 -10.13 -6.17 9.28
N GLU A 173 -10.63 -7.10 10.10
CA GLU A 173 -12.00 -7.08 10.61
C GLU A 173 -12.20 -6.03 11.71
N TRP A 174 -11.17 -5.77 12.52
CA TRP A 174 -11.25 -4.84 13.64
C TRP A 174 -10.61 -3.50 13.26
N VAL A 175 -11.47 -2.53 12.98
CA VAL A 175 -11.10 -1.19 12.50
C VAL A 175 -11.88 -0.09 13.24
N PRO A 176 -11.44 1.18 13.17
CA PRO A 176 -12.19 2.30 13.72
C PRO A 176 -13.65 2.34 13.20
N PRO A 177 -14.62 2.79 14.01
CA PRO A 177 -16.05 2.75 13.63
C PRO A 177 -16.41 3.71 12.48
N ASN A 178 -15.48 4.58 12.08
CA ASN A 178 -15.64 5.57 11.03
C ASN A 178 -14.86 5.23 9.75
N VAL A 179 -14.38 4.00 9.61
CA VAL A 179 -13.85 3.46 8.35
C VAL A 179 -14.58 2.17 7.97
N HIS A 180 -14.86 2.01 6.68
CA HIS A 180 -15.34 0.76 6.11
C HIS A 180 -14.70 0.52 4.74
N PHE A 181 -14.72 -0.74 4.31
CA PHE A 181 -14.12 -1.16 3.06
C PHE A 181 -15.15 -1.65 2.06
N GLU A 182 -14.94 -1.25 0.80
CA GLU A 182 -15.76 -1.65 -0.34
C GLU A 182 -14.89 -2.35 -1.40
N ILE A 183 -15.42 -3.43 -1.97
CA ILE A 183 -14.74 -4.11 -3.09
C ILE A 183 -15.12 -3.39 -4.38
N ALA A 184 -14.17 -2.68 -4.98
CA ALA A 184 -14.39 -1.90 -6.19
C ALA A 184 -13.14 -1.87 -7.08
N ASP A 185 -13.37 -1.93 -8.39
CA ASP A 185 -12.32 -1.76 -9.39
C ASP A 185 -12.16 -0.27 -9.72
N ALA A 186 -11.00 0.30 -9.38
CA ALA A 186 -10.68 1.70 -9.62
C ALA A 186 -10.71 2.09 -11.10
N THR A 187 -10.60 1.12 -12.02
CA THR A 187 -10.60 1.36 -13.48
C THR A 187 -12.00 1.42 -14.10
N LEU A 188 -13.04 1.09 -13.33
CA LEU A 188 -14.44 1.18 -13.76
C LEU A 188 -15.06 2.49 -13.30
N THR A 189 -16.30 2.73 -13.72
CA THR A 189 -17.11 3.81 -13.13
C THR A 189 -17.32 3.54 -11.64
N TRP A 190 -16.94 4.52 -10.83
CA TRP A 190 -17.02 4.42 -9.39
C TRP A 190 -18.48 4.47 -8.92
N PRO A 191 -18.88 3.64 -7.96
CA PRO A 191 -20.29 3.51 -7.54
C PRO A 191 -20.81 4.72 -6.75
N TRP A 192 -19.93 5.67 -6.41
CA TRP A 192 -20.30 6.85 -5.63
C TRP A 192 -20.84 7.99 -6.50
N LYS A 193 -21.69 8.80 -5.87
CA LYS A 193 -22.33 9.96 -6.51
C LYS A 193 -21.32 11.07 -6.82
N ASP A 194 -21.68 11.88 -7.79
CA ASP A 194 -20.96 13.11 -8.11
C ASP A 194 -20.85 14.02 -6.89
N ASN A 195 -19.73 14.74 -6.77
CA ASN A 195 -19.52 15.77 -5.76
C ASN A 195 -19.65 15.29 -4.31
N TYR A 196 -19.17 14.07 -4.02
CA TYR A 196 -19.37 13.43 -2.73
C TYR A 196 -18.20 13.57 -1.75
N PHE A 197 -16.98 13.26 -2.18
CA PHE A 197 -15.83 13.16 -1.28
C PHE A 197 -15.12 14.50 -1.12
N ASP A 198 -14.85 14.88 0.11
CA ASP A 198 -14.11 16.10 0.43
C ASP A 198 -12.60 15.91 0.20
N PHE A 199 -12.12 14.67 0.34
CA PHE A 199 -10.76 14.28 0.03
C PHE A 199 -10.70 12.88 -0.62
N ILE A 200 -9.91 12.76 -1.68
CA ILE A 200 -9.65 11.49 -2.36
C ILE A 200 -8.15 11.25 -2.35
N HIS A 201 -7.74 10.12 -1.78
CA HIS A 201 -6.36 9.65 -1.73
C HIS A 201 -6.19 8.47 -2.69
N ILE A 202 -5.10 8.49 -3.45
CA ILE A 202 -4.70 7.45 -4.40
C ILE A 202 -3.21 7.21 -4.19
N ARG A 203 -2.79 5.95 -4.03
CA ARG A 203 -1.36 5.66 -3.85
C ARG A 203 -0.96 4.32 -4.43
N TYR A 204 0.16 4.32 -5.16
CA TYR A 204 0.81 3.14 -5.71
C TYR A 204 -0.14 2.29 -6.57
N LEU A 205 -0.92 2.95 -7.42
CA LEU A 205 -1.73 2.28 -8.44
C LEU A 205 -0.98 2.12 -9.78
N PHE A 206 0.29 2.54 -9.86
CA PHE A 206 1.18 2.20 -10.97
C PHE A 206 1.15 0.69 -11.25
N GLY A 207 1.16 0.32 -12.54
CA GLY A 207 1.04 -1.08 -12.95
C GLY A 207 -0.36 -1.71 -12.80
N SER A 208 -1.32 -1.03 -12.16
CA SER A 208 -2.71 -1.49 -12.01
C SER A 208 -3.65 -0.84 -13.02
N VAL A 209 -3.41 0.43 -13.34
CA VAL A 209 -4.29 1.27 -14.16
C VAL A 209 -3.75 1.43 -15.58
N GLN A 210 -4.61 1.18 -16.56
CA GLN A 210 -4.32 1.38 -17.98
C GLN A 210 -4.65 2.81 -18.44
N ASP A 211 -5.82 3.33 -18.08
CA ASP A 211 -6.28 4.67 -18.44
C ASP A 211 -6.30 5.60 -17.21
N TRP A 212 -5.15 6.22 -16.95
CA TRP A 212 -5.00 7.21 -15.89
C TRP A 212 -5.86 8.47 -16.07
N PRO A 213 -6.02 9.04 -17.29
CA PRO A 213 -7.02 10.07 -17.54
C PRO A 213 -8.43 9.69 -17.07
N ALA A 214 -8.91 8.48 -17.39
CA ALA A 214 -10.23 8.02 -16.94
C ALA A 214 -10.32 7.89 -15.41
N LEU A 215 -9.29 7.36 -14.74
CA LEU A 215 -9.21 7.30 -13.28
C LEU A 215 -9.36 8.69 -12.65
N PHE A 216 -8.62 9.68 -13.16
CA PHE A 216 -8.69 11.05 -12.62
C PHE A 216 -9.98 11.78 -13.00
N GLN A 217 -10.65 11.40 -14.10
CA GLN A 217 -12.00 11.88 -14.43
C GLN A 217 -13.02 11.36 -13.40
N GLU A 218 -12.95 10.10 -12.99
CA GLU A 218 -13.80 9.55 -11.93
C GLU A 218 -13.50 10.18 -10.57
N ALA A 219 -12.22 10.40 -10.25
CA ALA A 219 -11.81 11.16 -9.07
C ALA A 219 -12.39 12.58 -9.11
N TYR A 220 -12.33 13.26 -10.25
CA TYR A 220 -12.91 14.59 -10.41
C TYR A 220 -14.42 14.57 -10.24
N ARG A 221 -15.13 13.63 -10.87
CA ARG A 221 -16.59 13.48 -10.76
C ARG A 221 -17.01 13.30 -9.30
N CYS A 222 -16.38 12.37 -8.60
CA CYS A 222 -16.70 12.02 -7.21
C CYS A 222 -16.20 13.06 -6.18
N CYS A 223 -15.18 13.85 -6.49
CA CYS A 223 -14.68 14.90 -5.58
C CYS A 223 -15.71 16.02 -5.44
N ALA A 224 -15.95 16.50 -4.22
CA ALA A 224 -16.82 17.64 -3.95
C ALA A 224 -16.17 18.96 -4.42
N PRO A 225 -16.95 19.97 -4.85
CA PRO A 225 -16.43 21.31 -5.13
C PRO A 225 -15.68 21.86 -3.91
N GLY A 226 -14.49 22.40 -4.15
CA GLY A 226 -13.57 22.83 -3.11
C GLY A 226 -12.80 21.71 -2.40
N GLY A 227 -13.11 20.44 -2.67
CA GLY A 227 -12.42 19.26 -2.16
C GLY A 227 -11.09 19.00 -2.87
N TRP A 228 -10.34 18.00 -2.36
CA TRP A 228 -8.97 17.72 -2.79
C TRP A 228 -8.81 16.29 -3.31
N VAL A 229 -7.91 16.13 -4.28
CA VAL A 229 -7.33 14.84 -4.66
C VAL A 229 -5.84 14.85 -4.35
N GLN A 230 -5.30 13.72 -3.89
CA GLN A 230 -3.87 13.48 -3.82
C GLN A 230 -3.52 12.12 -4.40
N SER A 231 -2.53 12.09 -5.28
CA SER A 231 -1.94 10.88 -5.84
C SER A 231 -0.46 10.78 -5.45
N CYS A 232 -0.02 9.61 -5.00
CA CYS A 232 1.37 9.31 -4.64
C CYS A 232 1.86 8.09 -5.43
N GLU A 233 2.82 8.28 -6.34
CA GLU A 233 3.24 7.24 -7.27
C GLU A 233 4.77 7.13 -7.33
N ALA A 234 5.28 5.90 -7.34
CA ALA A 234 6.70 5.63 -7.48
C ALA A 234 7.09 5.42 -8.94
N ASP A 235 8.32 5.78 -9.26
CA ASP A 235 9.07 5.25 -10.40
C ASP A 235 9.93 4.10 -9.87
N ILE A 236 9.62 2.91 -10.36
CA ILE A 236 10.23 1.65 -9.96
C ILE A 236 11.67 1.47 -10.50
N HIS A 237 12.16 2.36 -11.37
CA HIS A 237 13.56 2.34 -11.77
C HIS A 237 14.49 2.74 -10.63
N PHE A 238 15.65 2.09 -10.62
CA PHE A 238 16.75 2.47 -9.73
C PHE A 238 17.63 3.49 -10.43
N TYR A 239 17.84 4.61 -9.77
CA TYR A 239 18.71 5.70 -10.20
C TYR A 239 19.85 5.89 -9.21
N SER A 240 20.93 6.53 -9.65
CA SER A 240 22.00 7.03 -8.77
C SER A 240 22.57 8.33 -9.32
N ASP A 241 23.02 9.21 -8.43
CA ASP A 241 23.65 10.47 -8.84
C ASP A 241 25.12 10.28 -9.28
N ASP A 242 25.73 9.14 -8.93
CA ASP A 242 27.14 8.83 -9.17
C ASP A 242 27.36 7.67 -10.16
N GLY A 243 26.29 7.19 -10.80
CA GLY A 243 26.33 6.12 -11.81
C GLY A 243 26.59 4.73 -11.23
N THR A 244 26.54 4.54 -9.91
CA THR A 244 26.74 3.22 -9.28
C THR A 244 25.69 2.19 -9.71
N THR A 245 24.47 2.63 -10.04
CA THR A 245 23.41 1.76 -10.57
C THR A 245 23.65 1.31 -12.01
N ASP A 246 24.34 2.11 -12.83
CA ASP A 246 24.48 1.87 -14.28
C ASP A 246 25.30 0.62 -14.58
N SER A 247 26.21 0.28 -13.65
CA SER A 247 27.11 -0.87 -13.76
C SER A 247 26.52 -2.19 -13.26
N GLU A 248 25.28 -2.19 -12.75
CA GLU A 248 24.65 -3.36 -12.13
C GLU A 248 23.68 -4.06 -13.11
N PRO A 249 24.04 -5.23 -13.68
CA PRO A 249 23.20 -5.90 -14.67
C PRO A 249 21.85 -6.37 -14.13
N ALA A 250 21.77 -6.62 -12.81
CA ALA A 250 20.51 -7.00 -12.18
C ALA A 250 19.47 -5.86 -12.23
N LEU A 251 19.92 -4.61 -12.03
CA LEU A 251 19.05 -3.43 -12.10
C LEU A 251 18.62 -3.13 -13.55
N GLN A 252 19.50 -3.41 -14.53
CA GLN A 252 19.14 -3.33 -15.94
C GLN A 252 18.08 -4.39 -16.31
N LYS A 253 18.21 -5.61 -15.78
CA LYS A 253 17.23 -6.68 -15.99
C LYS A 253 15.89 -6.39 -15.30
N TRP A 254 15.94 -5.75 -14.13
CA TRP A 254 14.77 -5.22 -13.43
C TRP A 254 14.06 -4.16 -14.27
N ALA A 255 14.79 -3.17 -14.80
CA ALA A 255 14.23 -2.16 -15.70
C ALA A 255 13.54 -2.81 -16.93
N ASP A 256 14.23 -3.73 -17.61
CA ASP A 256 13.69 -4.46 -18.77
C ASP A 256 12.41 -5.26 -18.43
N LEU A 257 12.35 -5.84 -17.22
CA LEU A 257 11.17 -6.58 -16.76
C LEU A 257 9.94 -5.67 -16.72
N TYR A 258 10.06 -4.47 -16.18
CA TYR A 258 8.91 -3.59 -16.03
C TYR A 258 8.61 -2.72 -17.24
N ASP A 259 9.63 -2.29 -17.98
CA ASP A 259 9.44 -1.60 -19.27
C ASP A 259 8.63 -2.50 -20.22
N ARG A 260 9.05 -3.76 -20.37
CA ARG A 260 8.36 -4.70 -21.23
C ARG A 260 7.05 -5.18 -20.62
N GLY A 261 7.04 -5.46 -19.31
CA GLY A 261 5.84 -5.91 -18.61
C GLY A 261 4.71 -4.88 -18.69
N GLY A 262 5.05 -3.60 -18.50
CA GLY A 262 4.10 -2.49 -18.65
C GLY A 262 3.64 -2.29 -20.08
N ALA A 263 4.53 -2.44 -21.07
CA ALA A 263 4.17 -2.37 -22.49
C ALA A 263 3.22 -3.49 -22.92
N GLU A 264 3.49 -4.73 -22.53
CA GLU A 264 2.66 -5.91 -22.88
C GLU A 264 1.28 -5.87 -22.20
N THR A 265 1.21 -5.38 -20.95
CA THR A 265 -0.06 -5.25 -20.22
C THR A 265 -0.82 -3.97 -20.55
N GLY A 266 -0.16 -3.00 -21.19
CA GLY A 266 -0.66 -1.63 -21.37
C GLY A 266 -0.84 -0.86 -20.06
N ARG A 267 -0.15 -1.27 -18.98
CA ARG A 267 -0.22 -0.64 -17.65
C ARG A 267 1.15 -0.11 -17.27
N THR A 268 1.30 1.21 -17.21
CA THR A 268 2.59 1.83 -16.96
C THR A 268 2.98 1.78 -15.48
N PHE A 269 4.27 1.55 -15.22
CA PHE A 269 4.90 1.67 -13.91
C PHE A 269 5.62 3.03 -13.73
N PHE A 270 5.49 3.94 -14.71
CA PHE A 270 6.34 5.13 -14.86
C PHE A 270 5.54 6.40 -15.06
N LEU A 271 4.70 6.76 -14.09
CA LEU A 271 3.76 7.89 -14.21
C LEU A 271 4.43 9.27 -14.28
N GLN A 272 5.68 9.37 -13.86
CA GLN A 272 6.46 10.60 -13.95
C GLN A 272 6.87 10.90 -15.40
N GLN A 273 6.98 9.86 -16.24
CA GLN A 273 7.27 10.03 -17.66
C GLN A 273 6.09 10.74 -18.35
N GLU A 274 6.43 11.61 -19.29
CA GLU A 274 5.47 12.44 -20.03
C GLU A 274 4.51 13.26 -19.15
N ALA A 275 4.86 13.47 -17.87
CA ALA A 275 4.02 14.11 -16.88
C ALA A 275 2.60 13.51 -16.80
N LEU A 276 2.45 12.20 -17.02
CA LEU A 276 1.13 11.53 -17.13
C LEU A 276 0.24 11.83 -15.93
N GLN A 277 0.77 11.74 -14.71
CA GLN A 277 0.02 12.03 -13.48
C GLN A 277 -0.49 13.48 -13.41
N GLU A 278 0.39 14.46 -13.62
CA GLU A 278 0.06 15.90 -13.61
C GLU A 278 -0.94 16.24 -14.73
N ARG A 279 -0.66 15.75 -15.94
CA ARG A 279 -1.50 15.98 -17.11
C ARG A 279 -2.91 15.44 -16.88
N SER A 280 -3.03 14.20 -16.41
CA SER A 280 -4.33 13.55 -16.20
C SER A 280 -5.15 14.26 -15.13
N ILE A 281 -4.53 14.70 -14.02
CA ILE A 281 -5.18 15.51 -12.98
C ILE A 281 -5.67 16.85 -13.55
N THR A 282 -4.83 17.52 -14.33
CA THR A 282 -5.15 18.84 -14.91
C THR A 282 -6.26 18.73 -15.95
N GLU A 283 -6.18 17.75 -16.85
CA GLU A 283 -7.16 17.50 -17.92
C GLU A 283 -8.53 17.07 -17.38
N ALA A 284 -8.57 16.41 -16.21
CA ALA A 284 -9.82 16.11 -15.52
C ALA A 284 -10.54 17.36 -15.00
N GLY A 285 -9.85 18.49 -14.88
CA GLY A 285 -10.42 19.78 -14.47
C GLY A 285 -10.03 20.26 -13.07
N PHE A 286 -9.15 19.52 -12.37
CA PHE A 286 -8.60 19.98 -11.11
C PHE A 286 -7.73 21.24 -11.30
N THR A 287 -7.67 22.06 -10.27
CA THR A 287 -6.92 23.32 -10.18
C THR A 287 -5.96 23.30 -9.00
N ASP A 288 -5.16 24.35 -8.80
CA ASP A 288 -4.19 24.44 -7.69
C ASP A 288 -3.22 23.24 -7.59
N VAL A 289 -2.80 22.71 -8.74
CA VAL A 289 -1.93 21.53 -8.83
C VAL A 289 -0.55 21.82 -8.22
N ARG A 290 -0.11 20.95 -7.31
CA ARG A 290 1.22 20.97 -6.68
C ARG A 290 1.88 19.61 -6.77
N ILE A 291 3.16 19.63 -7.10
CA ILE A 291 3.97 18.44 -7.37
C ILE A 291 5.18 18.45 -6.44
N PHE A 292 5.46 17.30 -5.82
CA PHE A 292 6.58 17.10 -4.91
C PHE A 292 7.30 15.81 -5.29
N ASP A 293 8.57 15.93 -5.66
CA ASP A 293 9.42 14.79 -6.00
C ASP A 293 10.40 14.51 -4.87
N TYR A 294 10.47 13.25 -4.46
CA TYR A 294 11.40 12.79 -3.44
C TYR A 294 12.24 11.63 -3.97
N LYS A 295 13.49 11.57 -3.52
CA LYS A 295 14.35 10.40 -3.67
C LYS A 295 14.10 9.46 -2.49
N LEU A 296 13.76 8.21 -2.78
CA LEU A 296 13.67 7.11 -1.82
C LEU A 296 14.95 6.27 -1.92
N PRO A 297 15.95 6.47 -1.05
CA PRO A 297 17.17 5.67 -1.07
C PRO A 297 16.82 4.19 -0.84
N VAL A 298 17.51 3.30 -1.53
CA VAL A 298 17.42 1.87 -1.25
C VAL A 298 18.62 1.48 -0.39
N GLY A 299 18.37 1.24 0.89
CA GLY A 299 19.38 0.98 1.92
C GLY A 299 19.92 2.25 2.59
N GLY A 300 20.65 2.06 3.69
CA GLY A 300 21.16 3.14 4.53
C GLY A 300 22.48 3.74 4.09
N TRP A 301 22.68 3.97 2.78
CA TRP A 301 23.94 4.49 2.24
C TRP A 301 24.08 6.02 2.35
N THR A 302 22.99 6.75 2.59
CA THR A 302 23.02 8.21 2.69
C THR A 302 23.62 8.68 4.04
N ASN A 303 24.25 9.86 4.05
CA ASN A 303 24.71 10.49 5.29
C ASN A 303 23.59 11.22 6.07
N ASN A 304 22.42 11.40 5.46
CA ASN A 304 21.27 11.99 6.14
C ASN A 304 20.60 10.91 7.00
N ARG A 305 20.58 11.11 8.33
CA ARG A 305 20.07 10.11 9.26
C ARG A 305 18.63 9.66 8.94
N LYS A 306 17.72 10.60 8.68
CA LYS A 306 16.31 10.30 8.35
C LYS A 306 16.23 9.48 7.06
N LEU A 307 16.92 9.90 6.01
CA LEU A 307 16.89 9.22 4.71
C LEU A 307 17.63 7.87 4.73
N SER A 308 18.66 7.73 5.56
CA SER A 308 19.33 6.44 5.79
C SER A 308 18.41 5.45 6.48
N GLU A 309 17.71 5.87 7.53
CA GLU A 309 16.77 5.02 8.27
C GLU A 309 15.58 4.63 7.39
N LEU A 310 14.97 5.61 6.73
CA LEU A 310 13.93 5.41 5.72
C LEU A 310 14.39 4.43 4.63
N GLY A 311 15.61 4.59 4.12
CA GLY A 311 16.13 3.72 3.06
C GLY A 311 16.32 2.26 3.50
N GLU A 312 16.58 1.99 4.76
CA GLU A 312 16.58 0.62 5.28
C GLU A 312 15.17 0.00 5.24
N TYR A 313 14.11 0.79 5.46
CA TYR A 313 12.73 0.30 5.28
C TYR A 313 12.38 0.08 3.81
N VAL A 314 12.83 0.94 2.89
CA VAL A 314 12.68 0.70 1.44
C VAL A 314 13.39 -0.59 1.02
N ARG A 315 14.61 -0.81 1.53
CA ARG A 315 15.36 -2.07 1.33
C ARG A 315 14.57 -3.26 1.87
N LEU A 316 14.04 -3.15 3.09
CA LEU A 316 13.25 -4.19 3.73
C LEU A 316 11.99 -4.54 2.93
N THR A 317 11.25 -3.54 2.43
CA THR A 317 10.10 -3.74 1.55
C THR A 317 10.46 -4.59 0.33
N LEU A 318 11.56 -4.26 -0.36
CA LEU A 318 12.00 -4.99 -1.55
C LEU A 318 12.50 -6.39 -1.20
N GLU A 319 13.24 -6.56 -0.11
CA GLU A 319 13.75 -7.87 0.32
C GLU A 319 12.66 -8.80 0.83
N ASN A 320 11.63 -8.24 1.48
CA ASN A 320 10.51 -8.98 2.04
C ASN A 320 9.73 -9.72 0.95
N ASP A 321 9.50 -9.07 -0.20
CA ASP A 321 8.70 -9.68 -1.26
C ASP A 321 9.20 -9.43 -2.70
N LEU A 322 10.52 -9.53 -2.90
CA LEU A 322 11.13 -9.42 -4.24
C LEU A 322 10.46 -10.33 -5.28
N GLU A 323 10.01 -11.51 -4.85
CA GLU A 323 9.31 -12.45 -5.70
C GLU A 323 7.92 -11.95 -6.07
N GLY A 324 7.13 -11.46 -5.10
CA GLY A 324 5.80 -10.90 -5.36
C GLY A 324 5.82 -9.76 -6.37
N TYR A 325 6.87 -8.94 -6.34
CA TYR A 325 7.03 -7.84 -7.30
C TYR A 325 7.34 -8.26 -8.74
N THR A 326 7.89 -9.46 -8.95
CA THR A 326 8.52 -9.81 -10.23
C THR A 326 7.99 -11.10 -10.87
N LEU A 327 7.42 -12.01 -10.08
CA LEU A 327 7.03 -13.36 -10.50
C LEU A 327 6.01 -13.36 -11.62
N TYR A 328 4.94 -12.57 -11.47
CA TYR A 328 3.84 -12.54 -12.44
C TYR A 328 4.31 -11.96 -13.78
N LEU A 329 4.99 -10.81 -13.76
CA LEU A 329 5.54 -10.22 -14.98
C LEU A 329 6.52 -11.17 -15.68
N TRP A 330 7.39 -11.84 -14.91
CA TRP A 330 8.37 -12.76 -15.47
C TRP A 330 7.72 -13.97 -16.15
N HIS A 331 6.82 -14.67 -15.46
CA HIS A 331 6.32 -15.97 -15.90
C HIS A 331 5.01 -15.93 -16.67
N ASN A 332 4.13 -14.97 -16.39
CA ASN A 332 2.77 -14.92 -16.94
C ASN A 332 2.64 -13.89 -18.05
N VAL A 333 3.33 -12.75 -17.94
CA VAL A 333 3.30 -11.71 -18.98
C VAL A 333 4.39 -11.95 -20.02
N LEU A 334 5.66 -11.92 -19.60
CA LEU A 334 6.79 -11.93 -20.53
C LEU A 334 7.22 -13.34 -20.97
N ASN A 335 6.74 -14.38 -20.27
CA ASN A 335 7.09 -15.78 -20.54
C ASN A 335 8.61 -16.00 -20.62
N TRP A 336 9.38 -15.31 -19.76
CA TRP A 336 10.84 -15.45 -19.71
C TRP A 336 11.25 -16.82 -19.14
N PRO A 337 12.47 -17.30 -19.45
CA PRO A 337 12.93 -18.62 -19.02
C PRO A 337 12.79 -18.83 -17.51
N ARG A 338 12.21 -19.96 -17.10
CA ARG A 338 11.94 -20.25 -15.68
C ARG A 338 13.22 -20.53 -14.90
N GLU A 339 14.17 -21.14 -15.58
CA GLU A 339 15.49 -21.51 -15.08
C GLU A 339 16.42 -20.33 -14.81
N GLU A 340 16.11 -19.13 -15.31
CA GLU A 340 16.87 -17.89 -15.10
C GLU A 340 16.35 -17.04 -13.92
N TYR A 341 15.11 -17.30 -13.49
CA TYR A 341 14.46 -16.50 -12.46
C TYR A 341 15.14 -16.58 -11.08
N PRO A 342 15.57 -17.75 -10.58
CA PRO A 342 16.28 -17.83 -9.30
C PRO A 342 17.61 -17.06 -9.30
N GLN A 343 18.33 -17.02 -10.42
CA GLN A 343 19.58 -16.26 -10.57
C GLN A 343 19.30 -14.77 -10.59
N PHE A 344 18.22 -14.33 -11.25
CA PHE A 344 17.77 -12.95 -11.21
C PHE A 344 17.45 -12.51 -9.78
N LEU A 345 16.65 -13.28 -9.03
CA LEU A 345 16.34 -12.97 -7.63
C LEU A 345 17.60 -12.91 -6.75
N ALA A 346 18.53 -13.85 -6.93
CA ALA A 346 19.80 -13.86 -6.18
C ALA A 346 20.67 -12.63 -6.51
N ALA A 347 20.74 -12.24 -7.78
CA ALA A 347 21.47 -11.06 -8.22
C ALA A 347 20.84 -9.77 -7.68
N MET A 348 19.51 -9.64 -7.73
CA MET A 348 18.79 -8.50 -7.18
C MET A 348 19.00 -8.35 -5.67
N ARG A 349 18.85 -9.44 -4.88
CA ARG A 349 19.13 -9.40 -3.43
C ARG A 349 20.56 -8.95 -3.13
N LYS A 350 21.54 -9.41 -3.93
CA LYS A 350 22.94 -8.99 -3.77
C LYS A 350 23.12 -7.49 -4.02
N VAL A 351 22.48 -6.94 -5.04
CA VAL A 351 22.59 -5.51 -5.37
C VAL A 351 21.85 -4.65 -4.35
N ILE A 352 20.63 -5.02 -3.96
CA ILE A 352 19.84 -4.34 -2.93
C ILE A 352 20.57 -4.28 -1.59
N GLY A 353 21.30 -5.34 -1.23
CA GLY A 353 22.14 -5.39 -0.02
C GLY A 353 23.50 -4.71 -0.14
N ASN A 354 23.90 -4.22 -1.33
CA ASN A 354 25.23 -3.67 -1.56
C ASN A 354 25.30 -2.18 -1.21
N ARG A 355 25.88 -1.85 -0.05
CA ARG A 355 26.07 -0.47 0.43
C ARG A 355 26.96 0.42 -0.46
N ARG A 356 27.61 -0.12 -1.48
CA ARG A 356 28.37 0.66 -2.48
C ARG A 356 27.53 1.06 -3.70
N VAL A 357 26.31 0.55 -3.81
CA VAL A 357 25.34 0.96 -4.82
C VAL A 357 24.46 2.02 -4.17
N HIS A 358 24.62 3.27 -4.59
CA HIS A 358 23.91 4.41 -4.04
C HIS A 358 22.57 4.62 -4.76
N GLY A 359 21.82 3.52 -4.87
CA GLY A 359 20.56 3.46 -5.60
C GLY A 359 19.42 4.14 -4.85
N TYR A 360 18.54 4.82 -5.59
CA TYR A 360 17.27 5.34 -5.10
C TYR A 360 16.17 5.16 -6.16
N MET A 361 14.92 5.09 -5.71
CA MET A 361 13.73 5.23 -6.55
C MET A 361 13.16 6.64 -6.41
N MET A 362 12.43 7.13 -7.41
CA MET A 362 11.73 8.42 -7.30
C MET A 362 10.30 8.18 -6.83
N VAL A 363 9.79 9.02 -5.94
CA VAL A 363 8.35 9.06 -5.60
C VAL A 363 7.82 10.47 -5.80
N ARG A 364 6.67 10.56 -6.45
CA ARG A 364 5.99 11.82 -6.76
C ARG A 364 4.66 11.89 -6.05
N TYR A 365 4.46 12.97 -5.29
CA TYR A 365 3.16 13.36 -4.77
C TYR A 365 2.61 14.49 -5.63
N VAL A 366 1.35 14.34 -6.08
CA VAL A 366 0.60 15.41 -6.71
C VAL A 366 -0.69 15.60 -5.93
N TYR A 367 -0.99 16.83 -5.53
CA TYR A 367 -2.33 17.17 -5.06
C TYR A 367 -2.92 18.30 -5.89
N ALA A 368 -4.25 18.32 -5.95
CA ALA A 368 -5.00 19.33 -6.67
C ALA A 368 -6.40 19.49 -6.07
N ARG A 369 -7.04 20.61 -6.38
CA ARG A 369 -8.34 21.02 -5.83
C ARG A 369 -9.40 21.07 -6.91
N LYS A 370 -10.59 20.55 -6.62
CA LYS A 370 -11.74 20.76 -7.50
C LYS A 370 -12.27 22.19 -7.31
N PRO A 371 -12.41 23.01 -8.37
CA PRO A 371 -12.82 24.41 -8.26
C PRO A 371 -14.24 24.60 -7.72
#